data_AF-A0A536EWY1-F1
#
_entry.id   AF-A0A536EWY1-F1
#
_cell.length_a   1.000
_cell.length_b   1.000
_cell.length_c   1.000
_cell.angle_alpha   90.00
_cell.angle_beta   90.00
_cell.angle_gamma   90.00
#
_symmetry.space_group_name_H-M   'P 1'
#
loop_
_entity.id
_entity.type
_entity.pdbx_description
1 polymer ?
#
loop_
_entity_poly.entity_id
_entity_poly.type
_entity_poly.pdbx_seq_one_letter_code
_entity_poly.pdbx_strand_id
1 'polypeptide(L)'
;MEAMVSRFRRIGIAGCIAGLLVVAVPQNVPARAAPATQGDPAVGPHARQDAEHASVPLALAQTHGSITPRAQVKAAPSAVAGPSTPSVAASNKLFREVFGFAPYWQLSRNASWNYSLLSTVAYFGLTANNDGTFNTSDSGWTGWNSQALTDTFNRAHAAGDRDVVVIKAFSNATINGIVSSSTARQTLITNTINAIAQRGLDGVNIDFEGSTSSSYPNLQADFTSFTGQLSAQVHQRWPNAMVSVDTYSGAASWDAGFFNISALAPKVDAFFIMGYDMASGNMPGHAGPNAPLTGWTYN
;
A
#
# COMPACT_ATOMS: atom_id res chain seq x y z
N MET A 1 59.23 76.06 -28.99
CA MET A 1 57.89 76.64 -28.81
C MET A 1 57.01 75.58 -28.18
N GLU A 2 56.49 75.93 -27.00
CA GLU A 2 55.41 75.36 -26.17
C GLU A 2 54.47 74.33 -26.87
N ALA A 3 53.85 73.33 -26.21
CA ALA A 3 53.32 73.24 -24.85
C ALA A 3 52.95 71.79 -24.39
N MET A 4 52.96 71.59 -23.07
CA MET A 4 51.97 70.90 -22.20
C MET A 4 51.66 69.37 -22.22
N VAL A 5 52.07 68.73 -21.10
CA VAL A 5 51.27 68.07 -20.02
C VAL A 5 50.52 66.72 -20.23
N SER A 6 51.07 65.72 -19.50
CA SER A 6 50.52 64.65 -18.62
C SER A 6 49.40 63.65 -18.99
N ARG A 7 49.78 62.35 -18.86
CA ARG A 7 49.10 61.16 -18.30
C ARG A 7 47.57 61.20 -18.05
N PHE A 8 46.85 60.15 -18.52
CA PHE A 8 45.86 59.41 -17.70
C PHE A 8 45.53 58.02 -18.28
N ARG A 9 45.28 57.07 -17.37
CA ARG A 9 44.91 55.65 -17.53
C ARG A 9 43.65 55.44 -18.39
N ARG A 10 43.61 54.35 -19.17
CA ARG A 10 42.36 53.79 -19.72
C ARG A 10 41.96 52.55 -18.92
N ILE A 11 40.75 52.61 -18.38
CA ILE A 11 40.03 51.55 -17.66
C ILE A 11 39.40 50.59 -18.69
N GLY A 12 39.35 49.31 -18.33
CA GLY A 12 38.85 48.22 -19.17
C GLY A 12 37.34 48.14 -19.30
N ILE A 13 36.89 47.34 -20.27
CA ILE A 13 35.53 46.82 -20.38
C ILE A 13 35.66 45.32 -20.66
N ALA A 14 35.37 44.52 -19.65
CA ALA A 14 35.11 43.08 -19.79
C ALA A 14 33.62 42.93 -20.13
N GLY A 15 33.31 42.29 -21.26
CA GLY A 15 31.94 41.98 -21.66
C GLY A 15 31.40 40.77 -20.90
N CYS A 16 30.35 40.98 -20.10
CA CYS A 16 29.57 39.92 -19.48
C CYS A 16 28.57 39.35 -20.48
N ILE A 17 28.71 38.07 -20.84
CA ILE A 17 27.67 37.29 -21.49
C ILE A 17 26.71 36.81 -20.40
N ALA A 18 25.53 37.42 -20.31
CA ALA A 18 24.46 36.97 -19.44
C ALA A 18 23.70 35.83 -20.14
N GLY A 19 23.99 34.59 -19.76
CA GLY A 19 23.16 33.43 -20.11
C GLY A 19 21.85 33.49 -19.32
N LEU A 20 20.72 33.52 -20.04
CA LEU A 20 19.39 33.49 -19.46
C LEU A 20 19.15 32.09 -18.84
N LEU A 21 19.35 31.97 -17.52
CA LEU A 21 18.88 30.82 -16.76
C LEU A 21 17.36 30.94 -16.61
N VAL A 22 16.60 30.16 -17.38
CA VAL A 22 15.17 29.97 -17.14
C VAL A 22 15.04 29.06 -15.91
N VAL A 23 14.93 29.67 -14.74
CA VAL A 23 14.50 28.97 -13.52
C VAL A 23 13.05 28.58 -13.74
N ALA A 24 12.78 27.30 -13.99
CA ALA A 24 11.44 26.76 -13.94
C ALA A 24 10.95 26.87 -12.49
N VAL A 25 10.24 27.95 -12.18
CA VAL A 25 9.49 28.08 -10.92
C VAL A 25 8.41 26.99 -10.95
N PRO A 26 8.36 26.06 -9.97
CA PRO A 26 7.24 25.16 -9.88
C PRO A 26 5.98 26.01 -9.74
N GLN A 27 5.12 25.95 -10.75
CA GLN A 27 3.80 26.53 -10.67
C GLN A 27 3.09 25.77 -9.54
N ASN A 28 2.90 26.43 -8.39
CA ASN A 28 1.96 25.97 -7.37
C ASN A 28 0.60 25.91 -8.06
N VAL A 29 0.22 24.72 -8.54
CA VAL A 29 -1.17 24.46 -8.88
C VAL A 29 -1.93 24.61 -7.56
N PRO A 30 -2.77 25.65 -7.40
CA PRO A 30 -3.55 25.76 -6.18
C PRO A 30 -4.38 24.48 -6.07
N ALA A 31 -4.23 23.76 -4.95
CA ALA A 31 -5.11 22.66 -4.63
C ALA A 31 -6.54 23.17 -4.76
N ARG A 32 -7.29 22.64 -5.73
CA ARG A 32 -8.71 22.92 -5.86
C ARG A 32 -9.31 22.64 -4.50
N ALA A 33 -10.04 23.62 -3.95
CA ALA A 33 -10.73 23.46 -2.67
C ALA A 33 -11.42 22.09 -2.65
N ALA A 34 -11.12 21.29 -1.63
CA ALA A 34 -11.77 20.00 -1.44
C ALA A 34 -13.29 20.24 -1.52
N PRO A 35 -14.05 19.40 -2.21
CA PRO A 35 -15.51 19.42 -2.10
C PRO A 35 -15.91 19.36 -0.62
N ALA A 36 -17.13 19.83 -0.30
CA ALA A 36 -17.70 19.71 1.04
C ALA A 36 -17.39 18.33 1.65
N THR A 37 -16.99 18.29 2.92
CA THR A 37 -16.60 17.09 3.67
C THR A 37 -17.57 15.94 3.40
N GLN A 38 -17.21 15.07 2.46
CA GLN A 38 -17.99 13.90 2.10
C GLN A 38 -17.40 12.75 2.92
N GLY A 39 -18.24 12.14 3.76
CA GLY A 39 -17.82 11.09 4.68
C GLY A 39 -17.32 9.85 3.95
N ASP A 40 -16.66 8.96 4.72
CA ASP A 40 -16.25 7.65 4.23
C ASP A 40 -17.42 6.87 3.60
N PRO A 41 -17.15 5.95 2.66
CA PRO A 41 -18.19 5.11 2.10
C PRO A 41 -18.88 4.25 3.16
N ALA A 42 -20.15 3.92 2.91
CA ALA A 42 -20.91 3.04 3.78
C ALA A 42 -20.42 1.58 3.75
N VAL A 43 -19.84 1.16 2.61
CA VAL A 43 -19.23 -0.15 2.38
C VAL A 43 -17.99 0.12 1.53
N GLY A 44 -16.82 -0.41 1.87
CA GLY A 44 -15.64 -0.20 1.06
C GLY A 44 -15.56 -1.09 -0.19
N PRO A 45 -14.61 -0.82 -1.10
CA PRO A 45 -14.46 -1.55 -2.36
C PRO A 45 -14.16 -3.04 -2.21
N HIS A 46 -13.20 -3.40 -1.35
CA HIS A 46 -12.84 -4.79 -1.14
C HIS A 46 -13.95 -5.55 -0.40
N ALA A 47 -14.70 -4.89 0.48
CA ALA A 47 -15.89 -5.46 1.10
C ALA A 47 -16.96 -5.83 0.05
N ARG A 48 -17.18 -4.98 -0.95
CA ARG A 48 -18.10 -5.29 -2.07
C ARG A 48 -17.59 -6.46 -2.90
N GLN A 49 -16.33 -6.46 -3.30
CA GLN A 49 -15.74 -7.56 -4.07
C GLN A 49 -15.76 -8.90 -3.31
N ASP A 50 -15.44 -8.88 -2.02
CA ASP A 50 -15.48 -10.08 -1.18
C ASP A 50 -16.90 -10.63 -1.05
N ALA A 51 -17.90 -9.75 -0.87
CA ALA A 51 -19.31 -10.15 -0.82
C ALA A 51 -19.81 -10.77 -2.14
N GLU A 52 -19.42 -10.21 -3.28
CA GLU A 52 -19.74 -10.76 -4.61
C GLU A 52 -19.17 -12.17 -4.81
N HIS A 53 -18.01 -12.46 -4.22
CA HIS A 53 -17.30 -13.73 -4.41
C HIS A 53 -17.47 -14.71 -3.24
N ALA A 54 -18.17 -14.32 -2.17
CA ALA A 54 -18.35 -15.14 -0.97
C ALA A 54 -19.01 -16.50 -1.25
N SER A 55 -19.83 -16.58 -2.30
CA SER A 55 -20.55 -17.80 -2.71
C SER A 55 -19.83 -18.62 -3.79
N VAL A 56 -18.67 -18.17 -4.29
CA VAL A 56 -17.92 -18.88 -5.33
C VAL A 56 -17.39 -20.21 -4.77
N PRO A 57 -17.75 -21.37 -5.37
CA PRO A 57 -17.23 -22.65 -4.92
C PRO A 57 -15.72 -22.73 -5.06
N LEU A 58 -15.01 -23.08 -3.99
CA LEU A 58 -13.56 -23.24 -3.98
C LEU A 58 -13.18 -24.72 -4.13
N ALA A 59 -12.63 -25.09 -5.28
CA ALA A 59 -12.00 -26.39 -5.50
C ALA A 59 -10.49 -26.29 -5.25
N LEU A 60 -10.10 -26.12 -3.98
CA LEU A 60 -8.70 -25.96 -3.57
C LEU A 60 -8.26 -27.17 -2.73
N ALA A 61 -7.16 -27.81 -3.13
CA ALA A 61 -6.55 -28.88 -2.35
C ALA A 61 -5.92 -28.33 -1.06
N GLN A 62 -5.97 -29.12 0.02
CA GLN A 62 -5.30 -28.78 1.28
C GLN A 62 -3.78 -28.67 1.07
N THR A 63 -3.14 -27.81 1.84
CA THR A 63 -1.68 -27.64 1.79
C THR A 63 -0.96 -28.91 2.27
N HIS A 64 0.06 -29.33 1.53
CA HIS A 64 0.93 -30.46 1.90
C HIS A 64 2.41 -30.10 1.85
N GLY A 65 2.75 -28.90 1.35
CA GLY A 65 4.10 -28.37 1.31
C GLY A 65 4.28 -27.11 2.15
N SER A 66 5.53 -26.71 2.32
CA SER A 66 5.93 -25.46 2.95
C SER A 66 6.32 -24.43 1.89
N ILE A 67 6.26 -23.16 2.27
CA ILE A 67 6.75 -22.05 1.45
C ILE A 67 8.28 -21.99 1.56
N THR A 68 8.92 -21.74 0.43
CA THR A 68 10.36 -21.47 0.35
C THR A 68 10.57 -20.00 0.63
N PRO A 69 11.37 -19.61 1.63
CA PRO A 69 11.60 -18.20 1.92
C PRO A 69 12.16 -17.44 0.72
N ARG A 70 11.76 -16.18 0.58
CA ARG A 70 12.32 -15.27 -0.42
C ARG A 70 13.83 -15.22 -0.30
N ALA A 71 14.52 -15.37 -1.43
CA ALA A 71 15.97 -15.19 -1.48
C ALA A 71 16.32 -13.75 -1.06
N GLN A 72 17.07 -13.60 0.04
CA GLN A 72 17.55 -12.30 0.47
C GLN A 72 18.48 -11.76 -0.61
N VAL A 73 18.10 -10.64 -1.25
CA VAL A 73 19.03 -9.90 -2.09
C VAL A 73 20.07 -9.30 -1.15
N LYS A 74 21.20 -9.98 -0.99
CA LYS A 74 22.34 -9.44 -0.25
C LYS A 74 22.65 -8.08 -0.87
N ALA A 75 22.48 -7.00 -0.11
CA ALA A 75 22.83 -5.67 -0.58
C ALA A 75 24.30 -5.74 -1.02
N ALA A 76 24.56 -5.64 -2.33
CA ALA A 76 25.91 -5.48 -2.80
C ALA A 76 26.47 -4.22 -2.13
N PRO A 77 27.69 -4.22 -1.58
CA PRO A 77 28.30 -2.98 -1.13
C PRO A 77 28.24 -2.00 -2.31
N SER A 78 27.73 -0.79 -2.07
CA SER A 78 27.77 0.30 -3.04
C SER A 78 29.23 0.57 -3.40
N ALA A 79 29.73 -0.12 -4.42
CA ALA A 79 30.98 0.23 -5.06
C ALA A 79 30.71 1.54 -5.79
N VAL A 80 31.49 2.57 -5.45
CA VAL A 80 31.53 3.84 -6.16
C VAL A 80 31.85 3.53 -7.62
N ALA A 81 30.85 3.58 -8.49
CA ALA A 81 31.00 3.31 -9.91
C ALA A 81 31.75 4.47 -10.56
N GLY A 82 32.94 4.19 -11.10
CA GLY A 82 33.60 5.07 -12.06
C GLY A 82 32.77 5.19 -13.36
N PRO A 83 33.10 6.15 -14.24
CA PRO A 83 32.32 6.42 -15.43
C PRO A 83 32.44 5.24 -16.41
N SER A 84 31.44 4.37 -16.41
CA SER A 84 31.23 3.37 -17.46
C SER A 84 29.94 3.71 -18.18
N THR A 85 30.00 3.63 -19.50
CA THR A 85 28.90 3.90 -20.42
C THR A 85 27.67 3.05 -20.07
N PRO A 86 26.45 3.62 -20.04
CA PRO A 86 25.26 2.84 -19.76
C PRO A 86 24.98 1.89 -20.93
N SER A 87 25.35 0.63 -20.77
CA SER A 87 24.74 -0.46 -21.50
C SER A 87 23.31 -0.58 -20.99
N VAL A 88 22.32 -0.22 -21.82
CA VAL A 88 20.91 -0.57 -21.59
C VAL A 88 20.78 -2.08 -21.83
N ALA A 89 21.31 -2.87 -20.90
CA ALA A 89 20.77 -4.19 -20.69
C ALA A 89 19.34 -3.96 -20.20
N ALA A 90 18.33 -4.52 -20.88
CA ALA A 90 16.98 -4.53 -20.38
C ALA A 90 16.99 -5.27 -19.03
N SER A 91 17.10 -4.52 -17.93
CA SER A 91 16.96 -5.10 -16.61
C SER A 91 15.49 -5.46 -16.47
N ASN A 92 15.17 -6.75 -16.36
CA ASN A 92 13.84 -7.24 -15.97
C ASN A 92 13.50 -6.88 -14.50
N LYS A 93 14.05 -5.77 -13.99
CA LYS A 93 13.93 -5.35 -12.61
C LYS A 93 12.99 -4.16 -12.57
N LEU A 94 11.90 -4.29 -11.83
CA LEU A 94 10.96 -3.20 -11.61
C LEU A 94 11.66 -2.02 -10.91
N PHE A 95 11.35 -0.80 -11.35
CA PHE A 95 11.88 0.43 -10.75
C PHE A 95 11.00 0.97 -9.62
N ARG A 96 9.77 0.46 -9.50
CA ARG A 96 8.74 0.90 -8.56
C ARG A 96 7.99 -0.32 -8.03
N GLU A 97 7.26 -0.11 -6.94
CA GLU A 97 6.33 -1.08 -6.40
C GLU A 97 5.22 -1.39 -7.42
N VAL A 98 5.01 -2.68 -7.70
CA VAL A 98 3.82 -3.23 -8.35
C VAL A 98 3.22 -4.25 -7.40
N PHE A 99 2.22 -3.81 -6.65
CA PHE A 99 1.55 -4.56 -5.60
C PHE A 99 0.31 -5.26 -6.18
N GLY A 100 0.31 -6.60 -6.20
CA GLY A 100 -0.77 -7.39 -6.77
C GLY A 100 -1.53 -8.19 -5.71
N PHE A 101 -2.85 -8.06 -5.68
CA PHE A 101 -3.69 -8.90 -4.81
C PHE A 101 -3.95 -10.27 -5.45
N ALA A 102 -3.75 -11.33 -4.66
CA ALA A 102 -4.08 -12.71 -4.98
C ALA A 102 -5.32 -13.13 -4.16
N PRO A 103 -6.54 -12.93 -4.68
CA PRO A 103 -7.75 -13.27 -3.95
C PRO A 103 -8.00 -14.77 -3.93
N TYR A 104 -8.60 -15.27 -2.83
CA TYR A 104 -8.86 -16.70 -2.63
C TYR A 104 -9.64 -17.34 -3.79
N TRP A 105 -10.54 -16.58 -4.44
CA TRP A 105 -11.36 -17.06 -5.57
C TRP A 105 -10.62 -17.15 -6.91
N GLN A 106 -9.35 -16.70 -7.00
CA GLN A 106 -8.54 -16.81 -8.22
C GLN A 106 -7.29 -17.69 -8.07
N LEU A 107 -7.00 -18.22 -6.86
CA LEU A 107 -5.76 -18.96 -6.59
C LEU A 107 -5.52 -20.17 -7.51
N SER A 108 -6.57 -20.80 -8.01
CA SER A 108 -6.46 -21.92 -8.97
C SER A 108 -5.76 -21.53 -10.28
N ARG A 109 -5.66 -20.24 -10.58
CA ARG A 109 -5.04 -19.69 -11.79
C ARG A 109 -3.59 -19.25 -11.57
N ASN A 110 -3.01 -19.45 -10.39
CA ASN A 110 -1.66 -18.96 -10.03
C ASN A 110 -0.58 -19.29 -11.07
N ALA A 111 -0.64 -20.48 -11.67
CA ALA A 111 0.34 -20.92 -12.67
C ALA A 111 0.33 -20.09 -13.97
N SER A 112 -0.75 -19.33 -14.22
CA SER A 112 -0.90 -18.46 -15.40
C SER A 112 -0.51 -17.01 -15.15
N TRP A 113 -0.19 -16.63 -13.90
CA TRP A 113 0.17 -15.26 -13.56
C TRP A 113 1.62 -14.95 -13.96
N ASN A 114 1.86 -13.72 -14.37
CA ASN A 114 3.19 -13.25 -14.72
C ASN A 114 3.84 -12.53 -13.54
N TYR A 115 4.53 -13.29 -12.69
CA TYR A 115 5.22 -12.78 -11.50
C TYR A 115 6.35 -11.81 -11.83
N SER A 116 6.94 -11.85 -13.03
CA SER A 116 8.00 -10.90 -13.40
C SER A 116 7.52 -9.44 -13.55
N LEU A 117 6.22 -9.21 -13.46
CA LEU A 117 5.60 -7.88 -13.50
C LEU A 117 5.18 -7.39 -12.11
N LEU A 118 5.40 -8.19 -11.06
CA LEU A 118 5.04 -7.88 -9.69
C LEU A 118 6.31 -7.61 -8.87
N SER A 119 6.13 -6.92 -7.74
CA SER A 119 7.15 -6.81 -6.68
C SER A 119 6.64 -7.29 -5.33
N THR A 120 5.32 -7.33 -5.16
CA THR A 120 4.64 -7.89 -4.00
C THR A 120 3.37 -8.62 -4.44
N VAL A 121 3.15 -9.81 -3.91
CA VAL A 121 1.90 -10.56 -3.97
C VAL A 121 1.24 -10.54 -2.59
N ALA A 122 0.00 -10.05 -2.53
CA ALA A 122 -0.77 -9.92 -1.29
C ALA A 122 -1.94 -10.88 -1.28
N TYR A 123 -1.94 -11.85 -0.36
CA TYR A 123 -3.04 -12.80 -0.25
C TYR A 123 -4.28 -12.16 0.37
N PHE A 124 -5.36 -12.05 -0.41
CA PHE A 124 -6.65 -11.51 0.03
C PHE A 124 -7.63 -12.65 0.38
N GLY A 125 -7.89 -12.95 1.65
CA GLY A 125 -7.27 -12.45 2.89
C GLY A 125 -7.83 -13.20 4.10
N LEU A 126 -7.30 -12.95 5.29
CA LEU A 126 -7.78 -13.52 6.54
C LEU A 126 -8.77 -12.56 7.22
N THR A 127 -10.02 -12.99 7.37
CA THR A 127 -11.06 -12.18 8.04
C THR A 127 -10.85 -12.18 9.55
N ALA A 128 -10.76 -11.00 10.16
CA ALA A 128 -10.65 -10.85 11.61
C ALA A 128 -12.04 -10.82 12.27
N ASN A 129 -12.19 -11.55 13.37
CA ASN A 129 -13.33 -11.47 14.28
C ASN A 129 -13.15 -10.32 15.27
N ASN A 130 -14.24 -9.92 15.93
CA ASN A 130 -14.22 -8.81 16.89
C ASN A 130 -13.33 -9.04 18.13
N ASP A 131 -12.95 -10.28 18.41
CA ASP A 131 -12.05 -10.69 19.50
C ASP A 131 -10.58 -10.79 19.06
N GLY A 132 -10.28 -10.46 17.81
CA GLY A 132 -8.95 -10.52 17.21
C GLY A 132 -8.52 -11.89 16.72
N THR A 133 -9.38 -12.91 16.80
CA THR A 133 -9.14 -14.20 16.13
C THR A 133 -9.38 -14.10 14.63
N PHE A 134 -8.86 -15.04 13.85
CA PHE A 134 -9.25 -15.18 12.44
C PHE A 134 -10.50 -16.06 12.32
N ASN A 135 -11.42 -15.68 11.43
CA ASN A 135 -12.55 -16.53 11.07
C ASN A 135 -12.02 -17.75 10.30
N THR A 136 -12.18 -18.93 10.89
CA THR A 136 -11.69 -20.20 10.30
C THR A 136 -12.73 -20.94 9.46
N SER A 137 -13.91 -20.34 9.26
CA SER A 137 -15.05 -20.97 8.60
C SER A 137 -15.38 -20.36 7.24
N ASP A 138 -14.61 -19.36 6.77
CA ASP A 138 -14.87 -18.69 5.50
C ASP A 138 -13.96 -19.15 4.35
N SER A 139 -14.28 -18.65 3.17
CA SER A 139 -13.55 -18.92 1.93
C SER A 139 -12.10 -18.39 1.97
N GLY A 140 -11.86 -17.30 2.69
CA GLY A 140 -10.51 -16.75 2.92
C GLY A 140 -9.65 -17.69 3.76
N TRP A 141 -10.22 -18.36 4.77
CA TRP A 141 -9.50 -19.39 5.52
C TRP A 141 -9.26 -20.65 4.71
N THR A 142 -10.22 -21.03 3.86
CA THR A 142 -10.06 -22.16 2.93
C THR A 142 -8.91 -21.91 1.96
N GLY A 143 -8.85 -20.71 1.35
CA GLY A 143 -7.75 -20.30 0.50
C GLY A 143 -6.42 -20.24 1.24
N TRP A 144 -6.41 -19.76 2.50
CA TRP A 144 -5.21 -19.70 3.33
C TRP A 144 -4.59 -21.08 3.51
N ASN A 145 -5.41 -22.11 3.75
CA ASN A 145 -4.95 -23.47 3.98
C ASN A 145 -4.74 -24.29 2.69
N SER A 146 -4.78 -23.65 1.52
CA SER A 146 -4.68 -24.36 0.25
C SER A 146 -3.24 -24.55 -0.25
N GLN A 147 -3.02 -25.64 -0.99
CA GLN A 147 -1.78 -25.84 -1.76
C GLN A 147 -1.62 -24.76 -2.84
N ALA A 148 -2.73 -24.29 -3.43
CA ALA A 148 -2.69 -23.24 -4.45
C ALA A 148 -2.10 -21.93 -3.91
N LEU A 149 -2.34 -21.58 -2.64
CA LEU A 149 -1.68 -20.43 -2.01
C LEU A 149 -0.19 -20.69 -1.78
N THR A 150 0.17 -21.88 -1.29
CA THR A 150 1.59 -22.26 -1.14
C THR A 150 2.34 -22.17 -2.47
N ASP A 151 1.74 -22.62 -3.58
CA ASP A 151 2.31 -22.52 -4.92
C ASP A 151 2.42 -21.07 -5.38
N THR A 152 1.41 -20.24 -5.08
CA THR A 152 1.41 -18.80 -5.38
C THR A 152 2.61 -18.12 -4.76
N PHE A 153 2.82 -18.32 -3.46
CA PHE A 153 3.93 -17.73 -2.72
C PHE A 153 5.29 -18.25 -3.20
N ASN A 154 5.41 -19.56 -3.42
CA ASN A 154 6.64 -20.13 -3.97
C ASN A 154 7.02 -19.53 -5.34
N ARG A 155 6.04 -19.27 -6.21
CA ARG A 155 6.28 -18.63 -7.52
C ARG A 155 6.69 -17.17 -7.38
N ALA A 156 6.05 -16.42 -6.50
CA ALA A 156 6.37 -15.03 -6.21
C ALA A 156 7.79 -14.90 -5.63
N HIS A 157 8.12 -15.65 -4.58
CA HIS A 157 9.46 -15.68 -4.02
C HIS A 157 10.54 -16.13 -5.03
N ALA A 158 10.23 -17.09 -5.92
CA ALA A 158 11.14 -17.51 -6.98
C ALA A 158 11.38 -16.42 -8.04
N ALA A 159 10.40 -15.55 -8.29
CA ALA A 159 10.56 -14.35 -9.12
C ALA A 159 11.28 -13.21 -8.38
N GLY A 160 11.44 -13.34 -7.06
CA GLY A 160 12.06 -12.34 -6.21
C GLY A 160 11.08 -11.34 -5.61
N ASP A 161 9.78 -11.60 -5.68
CA ASP A 161 8.71 -10.77 -5.13
C ASP A 161 8.60 -10.94 -3.61
N ARG A 162 7.97 -9.98 -2.93
CA ARG A 162 7.52 -10.16 -1.54
C ARG A 162 6.19 -10.87 -1.50
N ASP A 163 5.99 -11.71 -0.49
CA ASP A 163 4.66 -12.21 -0.15
C ASP A 163 4.15 -11.57 1.14
N VAL A 164 2.92 -11.05 1.13
CA VAL A 164 2.27 -10.48 2.33
C VAL A 164 0.88 -11.08 2.54
N VAL A 165 0.48 -11.20 3.80
CA VAL A 165 -0.90 -11.58 4.16
C VAL A 165 -1.77 -10.34 4.28
N VAL A 166 -2.98 -10.34 3.72
CA VAL A 166 -3.99 -9.30 3.99
C VAL A 166 -4.82 -9.74 5.21
N ILE A 167 -4.87 -8.90 6.25
CA ILE A 167 -5.85 -9.04 7.34
C ILE A 167 -7.01 -8.09 7.08
N LYS A 168 -8.24 -8.59 7.10
CA LYS A 168 -9.42 -7.81 6.66
C LYS A 168 -10.55 -7.75 7.69
N ALA A 169 -11.21 -6.60 7.76
CA ALA A 169 -12.42 -6.38 8.55
C ALA A 169 -13.25 -5.24 7.94
N PHE A 170 -14.53 -5.48 7.67
CA PHE A 170 -15.36 -4.57 6.85
C PHE A 170 -16.59 -4.02 7.57
N SER A 171 -16.67 -4.16 8.89
CA SER A 171 -17.75 -3.57 9.68
C SER A 171 -17.19 -2.73 10.82
N ASN A 172 -17.77 -1.56 11.05
CA ASN A 172 -17.37 -0.68 12.15
C ASN A 172 -17.43 -1.37 13.51
N ALA A 173 -18.42 -2.25 13.73
CA ALA A 173 -18.56 -2.98 14.98
C ALA A 173 -17.41 -3.98 15.20
N THR A 174 -17.04 -4.74 14.16
CA THR A 174 -15.92 -5.67 14.21
C THR A 174 -14.60 -4.92 14.39
N ILE A 175 -14.35 -3.89 13.58
CA ILE A 175 -13.15 -3.08 13.66
C ILE A 175 -13.04 -2.47 15.07
N ASN A 176 -14.10 -1.83 15.57
CA ASN A 176 -14.10 -1.25 16.91
C ASN A 176 -13.80 -2.29 17.99
N GLY A 177 -14.42 -3.48 17.94
CA GLY A 177 -14.15 -4.57 18.89
C GLY A 177 -12.67 -4.97 18.95
N ILE A 178 -12.00 -4.97 17.79
CA ILE A 178 -10.56 -5.22 17.70
C ILE A 178 -9.76 -4.06 18.26
N VAL A 179 -10.00 -2.84 17.76
CA VAL A 179 -9.07 -1.71 17.97
C VAL A 179 -9.23 -1.05 19.34
N SER A 180 -10.43 -1.09 19.94
CA SER A 180 -10.71 -0.47 21.24
C SER A 180 -10.40 -1.38 22.44
N SER A 181 -10.18 -2.68 22.21
CA SER A 181 -9.85 -3.67 23.25
C SER A 181 -8.37 -4.03 23.20
N SER A 182 -7.62 -3.78 24.28
CA SER A 182 -6.21 -4.14 24.34
C SER A 182 -5.97 -5.64 24.14
N THR A 183 -6.86 -6.48 24.67
CA THR A 183 -6.80 -7.94 24.49
C THR A 183 -7.05 -8.33 23.04
N ALA A 184 -8.15 -7.87 22.43
CA ALA A 184 -8.48 -8.25 21.04
C ALA A 184 -7.42 -7.74 20.05
N ARG A 185 -6.96 -6.49 20.25
CA ARG A 185 -5.84 -5.92 19.51
C ARG A 185 -4.59 -6.80 19.58
N GLN A 186 -4.15 -7.18 20.78
CA GLN A 186 -2.95 -7.99 20.93
C GLN A 186 -3.15 -9.42 20.39
N THR A 187 -4.35 -9.99 20.51
CA THR A 187 -4.71 -11.27 19.89
C THR A 187 -4.51 -11.20 18.37
N LEU A 188 -5.06 -10.18 17.71
CA LEU A 188 -4.92 -10.05 16.25
C LEU A 188 -3.47 -9.81 15.84
N ILE A 189 -2.74 -8.96 16.56
CA ILE A 189 -1.30 -8.73 16.29
C ILE A 189 -0.52 -10.05 16.39
N THR A 190 -0.77 -10.82 17.46
CA THR A 190 -0.10 -12.10 17.69
C THR A 190 -0.44 -13.11 16.59
N ASN A 191 -1.71 -13.21 16.21
CA ASN A 191 -2.16 -14.10 15.14
C ASN A 191 -1.57 -13.71 13.78
N THR A 192 -1.46 -12.41 13.50
CA THR A 192 -0.83 -11.88 12.28
C THR A 192 0.67 -12.22 12.23
N ILE A 193 1.39 -11.97 13.32
CA ILE A 193 2.82 -12.34 13.43
C ILE A 193 3.00 -13.85 13.28
N ASN A 194 2.11 -14.67 13.86
CA ASN A 194 2.15 -16.11 13.68
C ASN A 194 1.87 -16.52 12.23
N ALA A 195 0.91 -15.90 11.55
CA ALA A 195 0.64 -16.14 10.14
C ALA A 195 1.87 -15.83 9.25
N ILE A 196 2.54 -14.70 9.50
CA ILE A 196 3.81 -14.33 8.83
C ILE A 196 4.88 -15.40 9.09
N ALA A 197 5.11 -15.76 10.37
CA ALA A 197 6.15 -16.72 10.74
C ALA A 197 5.90 -18.13 10.18
N GLN A 198 4.66 -18.64 10.26
CA GLN A 198 4.30 -19.98 9.83
C GLN A 198 4.48 -20.18 8.33
N ARG A 199 4.27 -19.11 7.55
CA ARG A 199 4.34 -19.15 6.09
C ARG A 199 5.60 -18.50 5.52
N GLY A 200 6.50 -17.97 6.36
CA GLY A 200 7.72 -17.31 5.91
C GLY A 200 7.45 -16.10 5.01
N LEU A 201 6.40 -15.34 5.34
CA LEU A 201 5.98 -14.16 4.56
C LEU A 201 6.89 -12.96 4.85
N ASP A 202 6.87 -12.00 3.94
CA ASP A 202 7.64 -10.77 4.00
C ASP A 202 6.84 -9.59 4.60
N GLY A 203 5.66 -9.82 5.16
CA GLY A 203 4.88 -8.76 5.79
C GLY A 203 3.37 -8.96 5.85
N VAL A 204 2.68 -7.85 6.08
CA VAL A 204 1.22 -7.78 6.23
C VAL A 204 0.66 -6.54 5.54
N ASN A 205 -0.51 -6.69 4.94
CA ASN A 205 -1.38 -5.61 4.51
C ASN A 205 -2.61 -5.55 5.41
N ILE A 206 -2.99 -4.36 5.86
CA ILE A 206 -4.18 -4.12 6.68
C ILE A 206 -5.28 -3.59 5.77
N ASP A 207 -6.37 -4.34 5.62
CA ASP A 207 -7.53 -3.96 4.82
C ASP A 207 -8.77 -3.83 5.71
N PHE A 208 -8.79 -2.75 6.49
CA PHE A 208 -9.88 -2.44 7.39
C PHE A 208 -10.74 -1.35 6.76
N GLU A 209 -11.89 -1.72 6.21
CA GLU A 209 -12.80 -0.80 5.53
C GLU A 209 -13.91 -0.35 6.49
N GLY A 210 -13.60 0.69 7.27
CA GLY A 210 -14.54 1.32 8.19
C GLY A 210 -14.98 2.71 7.72
N SER A 211 -15.87 3.30 8.51
CA SER A 211 -16.27 4.71 8.40
C SER A 211 -16.22 5.35 9.77
N THR A 212 -16.13 6.68 9.83
CA THR A 212 -16.47 7.39 11.08
C THR A 212 -17.86 7.01 11.58
N SER A 213 -18.01 6.92 12.90
CA SER A 213 -19.24 6.45 13.54
C SER A 213 -19.46 7.17 14.87
N SER A 214 -20.65 7.74 15.07
CA SER A 214 -21.04 8.33 16.36
C SER A 214 -21.18 7.30 17.48
N SER A 215 -21.45 6.03 17.14
CA SER A 215 -21.46 4.92 18.10
C SER A 215 -20.05 4.51 18.54
N TYR A 216 -19.04 4.80 17.72
CA TYR A 216 -17.64 4.45 17.97
C TYR A 216 -16.74 5.70 17.78
N PRO A 217 -16.87 6.71 18.66
CA PRO A 217 -16.25 8.02 18.45
C PRO A 217 -14.70 8.00 18.41
N ASN A 218 -14.08 6.97 18.97
CA ASN A 218 -12.61 6.82 19.01
C ASN A 218 -12.06 5.93 17.88
N LEU A 219 -12.92 5.38 17.02
CA LEU A 219 -12.58 4.33 16.06
C LEU A 219 -11.36 4.68 15.18
N GLN A 220 -11.29 5.92 14.67
CA GLN A 220 -10.16 6.41 13.87
C GLN A 220 -8.84 6.40 14.65
N ALA A 221 -8.85 6.96 15.87
CA ALA A 221 -7.66 7.07 16.72
C ALA A 221 -7.19 5.68 17.19
N ASP A 222 -8.14 4.81 17.54
CA ASP A 222 -7.85 3.44 17.96
C ASP A 222 -7.31 2.60 16.80
N PHE A 223 -7.84 2.77 15.57
CA PHE A 223 -7.28 2.14 14.37
C PHE A 223 -5.85 2.60 14.08
N THR A 224 -5.58 3.90 14.23
CA THR A 224 -4.23 4.46 14.09
C THR A 224 -3.27 3.89 15.13
N SER A 225 -3.73 3.71 16.37
CA SER A 225 -2.96 3.09 17.45
C SER A 225 -2.69 1.60 17.18
N PHE A 226 -3.72 0.85 16.76
CA PHE A 226 -3.61 -0.54 16.33
C PHE A 226 -2.55 -0.71 15.23
N THR A 227 -2.64 0.10 14.18
CA THR A 227 -1.71 0.06 13.04
C THR A 227 -0.27 0.28 13.50
N GLY A 228 -0.02 1.26 14.36
CA GLY A 228 1.31 1.52 14.92
C GLY A 228 1.83 0.37 15.77
N GLN A 229 0.98 -0.27 16.57
CA GLN A 229 1.38 -1.41 17.41
C GLN A 229 1.69 -2.66 16.58
N LEU A 230 0.87 -2.94 15.56
CA LEU A 230 1.14 -4.05 14.63
C LEU A 230 2.47 -3.82 13.91
N SER A 231 2.64 -2.64 13.31
CA SER A 231 3.84 -2.29 12.56
C SER A 231 5.11 -2.43 13.40
N ALA A 232 5.13 -1.82 14.60
CA ALA A 232 6.27 -1.91 15.50
C ALA A 232 6.62 -3.36 15.89
N GLN A 233 5.61 -4.19 16.19
CA GLN A 233 5.86 -5.60 16.57
C GLN A 233 6.29 -6.46 15.37
N VAL A 234 5.79 -6.19 14.16
CA VAL A 234 6.24 -6.84 12.93
C VAL A 234 7.71 -6.47 12.65
N HIS A 235 8.06 -5.19 12.65
CA HIS A 235 9.44 -4.74 12.38
C HIS A 235 10.42 -5.14 13.49
N GLN A 236 9.97 -5.26 14.74
CA GLN A 236 10.80 -5.79 15.82
C GLN A 236 11.27 -7.23 15.52
N ARG A 237 10.44 -8.05 14.88
CA ARG A 237 10.76 -9.44 14.54
C ARG A 237 11.41 -9.57 13.16
N TRP A 238 10.98 -8.75 12.20
CA TRP A 238 11.49 -8.71 10.83
C TRP A 238 11.71 -7.26 10.39
N PRO A 239 12.92 -6.70 10.59
CA PRO A 239 13.20 -5.29 10.26
C PRO A 239 13.00 -4.90 8.79
N ASN A 240 12.98 -5.88 7.88
CA ASN A 240 12.79 -5.68 6.44
C ASN A 240 11.38 -6.06 5.97
N ALA A 241 10.46 -6.42 6.87
CA ALA A 241 9.10 -6.75 6.51
C ALA A 241 8.34 -5.50 6.04
N MET A 242 7.37 -5.70 5.15
CA MET A 242 6.48 -4.64 4.67
C MET A 242 5.18 -4.64 5.45
N VAL A 243 4.81 -3.48 5.99
CA VAL A 243 3.54 -3.22 6.65
C VAL A 243 2.82 -2.15 5.86
N SER A 244 1.74 -2.53 5.17
CA SER A 244 0.93 -1.64 4.34
C SER A 244 -0.51 -1.52 4.84
N VAL A 245 -1.19 -0.45 4.46
CA VAL A 245 -2.62 -0.23 4.75
C VAL A 245 -3.35 0.11 3.45
N ASP A 246 -4.49 -0.55 3.22
CA ASP A 246 -5.43 -0.16 2.18
C ASP A 246 -6.22 1.06 2.65
N THR A 247 -6.33 2.07 1.78
CA THR A 247 -7.01 3.33 2.10
C THR A 247 -7.98 3.73 0.98
N TYR A 248 -9.05 4.42 1.33
CA TYR A 248 -9.95 5.01 0.33
C TYR A 248 -9.23 6.08 -0.50
N SER A 249 -9.66 6.25 -1.75
CA SER A 249 -9.01 7.17 -2.69
C SER A 249 -8.93 8.62 -2.19
N GLY A 250 -9.90 9.01 -1.37
CA GLY A 250 -10.03 10.36 -0.83
C GLY A 250 -9.50 10.55 0.57
N ALA A 251 -8.92 9.53 1.20
CA ALA A 251 -8.49 9.57 2.61
C ALA A 251 -7.52 10.72 2.92
N ALA A 252 -6.66 11.10 1.97
CA ALA A 252 -5.71 12.20 2.15
C ALA A 252 -6.32 13.60 1.98
N SER A 253 -7.59 13.72 1.57
CA SER A 253 -8.25 15.01 1.38
C SER A 253 -8.72 15.65 2.69
N TRP A 254 -8.81 14.88 3.79
CA TRP A 254 -9.33 15.34 5.07
C TRP A 254 -9.01 14.34 6.21
N ASP A 255 -8.50 14.84 7.34
CA ASP A 255 -8.00 14.03 8.46
C ASP A 255 -9.07 13.55 9.46
N ALA A 256 -10.37 13.85 9.25
CA ALA A 256 -11.45 13.36 10.12
C ALA A 256 -12.31 12.26 9.47
N GLY A 257 -11.82 11.58 8.42
CA GLY A 257 -12.40 10.32 7.90
C GLY A 257 -11.96 9.11 8.72
N PHE A 258 -12.22 7.88 8.30
CA PHE A 258 -11.76 6.68 9.04
C PHE A 258 -10.23 6.57 9.05
N PHE A 259 -9.58 7.05 7.99
CA PHE A 259 -8.12 7.04 7.83
C PHE A 259 -7.53 8.42 8.11
N ASN A 260 -6.90 8.60 9.26
CA ASN A 260 -6.06 9.77 9.52
C ASN A 260 -4.68 9.58 8.86
N ILE A 261 -4.53 10.05 7.63
CA ILE A 261 -3.32 9.79 6.83
C ILE A 261 -2.07 10.40 7.47
N SER A 262 -2.17 11.62 8.03
CA SER A 262 -1.03 12.27 8.67
C SER A 262 -0.53 11.49 9.90
N ALA A 263 -1.42 10.87 10.66
CA ALA A 263 -1.07 10.04 11.80
C ALA A 263 -0.66 8.60 11.44
N LEU A 264 -1.18 8.04 10.34
CA LEU A 264 -0.84 6.71 9.85
C LEU A 264 0.49 6.68 9.10
N ALA A 265 0.82 7.70 8.31
CA ALA A 265 2.00 7.75 7.45
C ALA A 265 3.33 7.41 8.16
N PRO A 266 3.62 7.91 9.38
CA PRO A 266 4.86 7.55 10.07
C PRO A 266 4.87 6.13 10.67
N LYS A 267 3.78 5.36 10.53
CA LYS A 267 3.59 4.06 11.17
C LYS A 267 3.65 2.89 10.18
N VAL A 268 3.64 3.14 8.87
CA VAL A 268 3.54 2.11 7.83
C VAL A 268 4.55 2.35 6.74
N ASP A 269 4.92 1.30 6.01
CA ASP A 269 5.88 1.38 4.91
C ASP A 269 5.24 1.91 3.62
N ALA A 270 3.93 1.64 3.43
CA ALA A 270 3.18 2.08 2.27
C ALA A 270 1.68 2.17 2.53
N PHE A 271 1.00 2.95 1.69
CA PHE A 271 -0.44 2.88 1.52
C PHE A 271 -0.76 2.29 0.15
N PHE A 272 -1.70 1.34 0.11
CA PHE A 272 -2.35 0.98 -1.14
C PHE A 272 -3.63 1.82 -1.25
N ILE A 273 -3.63 2.79 -2.16
CA ILE A 273 -4.80 3.64 -2.38
C ILE A 273 -5.75 2.89 -3.28
N MET A 274 -6.92 2.53 -2.77
CA MET A 274 -7.99 1.88 -3.53
C MET A 274 -8.61 2.91 -4.48
N GLY A 275 -7.96 3.20 -5.60
CA GLY A 275 -8.37 4.21 -6.58
C GLY A 275 -9.45 3.72 -7.55
N TYR A 276 -10.48 3.02 -7.07
CA TYR A 276 -11.50 2.37 -7.90
C TYR A 276 -12.82 2.21 -7.16
N ASP A 277 -13.87 1.77 -7.86
CA ASP A 277 -15.23 1.61 -7.33
C ASP A 277 -15.86 2.92 -6.85
N MET A 278 -15.58 3.99 -7.59
CA MET A 278 -16.01 5.33 -7.26
C MET A 278 -17.44 5.64 -7.74
N ALA A 279 -17.96 4.87 -8.71
CA ALA A 279 -19.26 5.17 -9.33
C ALA A 279 -20.43 5.01 -8.38
N SER A 280 -20.41 3.96 -7.55
CA SER A 280 -21.47 3.68 -6.58
C SER A 280 -21.63 4.82 -5.55
N GLY A 281 -20.52 5.40 -5.09
CA GLY A 281 -20.50 6.52 -4.16
C GLY A 281 -20.77 7.90 -4.80
N ASN A 282 -20.18 8.19 -5.96
CA ASN A 282 -20.31 9.52 -6.59
C ASN A 282 -21.58 9.66 -7.44
N MET A 283 -22.09 8.58 -8.04
CA MET A 283 -23.25 8.58 -8.93
C MET A 283 -24.23 7.43 -8.61
N PRO A 284 -24.80 7.40 -7.39
CA PRO A 284 -25.71 6.33 -6.98
C PRO A 284 -26.92 6.23 -7.92
N GLY A 285 -27.22 5.01 -8.39
CA GLY A 285 -28.34 4.75 -9.30
C GLY A 285 -28.07 5.08 -10.77
N HIS A 286 -26.86 5.52 -11.11
CA HIS A 286 -26.47 5.87 -12.48
C HIS A 286 -25.21 5.11 -12.93
N ALA A 287 -25.11 4.84 -14.23
CA ALA A 287 -23.86 4.32 -14.80
C ALA A 287 -22.77 5.40 -14.76
N GLY A 288 -21.54 5.00 -14.43
CA GLY A 288 -20.39 5.90 -14.34
C GLY A 288 -19.06 5.16 -14.43
N PRO A 289 -17.94 5.89 -14.61
CA PRO A 289 -16.61 5.29 -14.63
C PRO A 289 -16.26 4.66 -13.27
N ASN A 290 -15.73 3.44 -13.27
CA ASN A 290 -15.31 2.75 -12.05
C ASN A 290 -14.12 3.45 -11.35
N ALA A 291 -13.15 3.92 -12.14
CA ALA A 291 -11.89 4.49 -11.66
C ALA A 291 -11.49 5.72 -12.50
N PRO A 292 -12.23 6.84 -12.42
CA PRO A 292 -11.85 8.06 -13.13
C PRO A 292 -10.53 8.63 -12.57
N LEU A 293 -9.63 9.02 -13.47
CA LEU A 293 -8.34 9.61 -13.08
C LEU A 293 -8.48 10.99 -12.43
N THR A 294 -9.50 11.76 -12.81
CA THR A 294 -9.70 13.13 -12.34
C THR A 294 -11.16 13.41 -12.08
N GLY A 295 -11.41 14.32 -11.14
CA GLY A 295 -12.72 14.93 -10.92
C GLY A 295 -13.59 14.22 -9.91
N TRP A 296 -13.24 12.99 -9.52
CA TRP A 296 -13.89 12.25 -8.43
C TRP A 296 -12.87 11.96 -7.36
N THR A 297 -13.33 11.92 -6.12
CA THR A 297 -12.47 11.94 -4.95
C THR A 297 -12.64 10.70 -4.07
N TYR A 298 -13.74 9.95 -4.21
CA TYR A 298 -14.13 8.95 -3.21
C TYR A 298 -14.70 7.67 -3.83
N ASN A 299 -14.53 6.55 -3.15
CA ASN A 299 -15.15 5.24 -3.36
C ASN A 299 -15.72 4.70 -2.05
#